data_AF-A0A7G8JNE1-F1
#
_entry.id   AF-A0A7G8JNE1-F1
#
_cell.length_a   1.000
_cell.length_b   1.000
_cell.length_c   1.000
_cell.angle_alpha   90.00
_cell.angle_beta   90.00
_cell.angle_gamma   90.00
#
_symmetry.space_group_name_H-M   'P 1'
#
loop_
_entity.id
_entity.type
_entity.pdbx_description
1 polymer ?
#
loop_
_entity_poly.entity_id
_entity_poly.type
_entity_poly.pdbx_seq_one_letter_code
_entity_poly.pdbx_strand_id
1 'polypeptide(L)' 'MAFLSRICATSKGSTIDAVGNGKYRVCDKEFTCSEVVGLWKAYEMLKAKEQRVS' A
#
# COMPACT_ATOMS: atom_id res chain seq x y z
N MET A 1 -13.49 -0.48 15.66
CA MET A 1 -13.09 -1.32 14.51
C MET A 1 -12.17 -0.48 13.63
N ALA A 2 -10.96 -0.96 13.32
CA ALA A 2 -10.09 -0.26 12.38
C ALA A 2 -10.69 -0.38 10.98
N PHE A 3 -10.99 0.75 10.33
CA PHE A 3 -11.44 0.77 8.95
C PHE A 3 -10.23 0.46 8.06
N LEU A 4 -10.21 -0.75 7.50
CA LEU A 4 -9.21 -1.20 6.53
C LEU A 4 -9.95 -1.69 5.30
N SER A 5 -9.94 -0.89 4.23
CA SER A 5 -10.58 -1.24 2.95
C SER A 5 -9.51 -1.42 1.88
N ARG A 6 -9.39 -2.63 1.33
CA ARG A 6 -8.39 -2.92 0.31
C ARG A 6 -8.77 -2.27 -1.02
N ILE A 7 -7.90 -1.40 -1.50
CA ILE A 7 -8.04 -0.72 -2.80
C ILE A 7 -7.36 -1.55 -3.90
N CYS A 8 -6.19 -2.11 -3.59
CA CYS A 8 -5.36 -2.78 -4.57
C CYS A 8 -4.63 -3.98 -3.96
N ALA A 9 -4.52 -5.06 -4.73
CA ALA A 9 -3.59 -6.16 -4.51
C ALA A 9 -2.89 -6.47 -5.84
N THR A 10 -1.58 -6.64 -5.78
CA THR A 10 -0.73 -6.95 -6.93
C THR A 10 -0.37 -8.43 -6.94
N SER A 11 -0.06 -8.99 -8.11
CA SER A 11 0.42 -10.37 -8.24
C SER A 11 1.76 -10.61 -7.54
N LYS A 12 2.53 -9.54 -7.27
CA LYS A 12 3.77 -9.57 -6.49
C LYS A 12 3.54 -9.65 -4.98
N GLY A 13 2.28 -9.61 -4.51
CA GLY A 13 1.94 -9.70 -3.09
C GLY A 13 1.89 -8.36 -2.35
N SER A 14 2.05 -7.24 -3.06
CA SER A 14 1.92 -5.89 -2.48
C SER A 14 0.46 -5.43 -2.48
N THR A 15 0.06 -4.65 -1.46
CA THR A 15 -1.32 -4.15 -1.29
C THR A 15 -1.35 -2.65 -1.01
N ILE A 16 -2.48 -2.01 -1.35
CA ILE A 16 -2.87 -0.69 -0.84
C ILE A 16 -4.20 -0.85 -0.12
N ASP A 17 -4.24 -0.48 1.15
CA ASP A 17 -5.41 -0.51 2.01
C ASP A 17 -5.73 0.91 2.52
N ALA A 18 -6.97 1.37 2.37
CA ALA A 18 -7.44 2.62 2.94
C ALA A 18 -7.62 2.48 4.45
N VAL A 19 -6.98 3.37 5.21
CA VAL A 19 -7.09 3.41 6.69
C VAL A 19 -7.97 4.56 7.18
N GLY A 20 -8.49 5.38 6.26
CA GLY A 20 -9.35 6.54 6.56
C GLY A 20 -8.58 7.87 6.63
N ASN A 21 -9.30 8.99 6.69
CA ASN A 21 -8.71 10.35 6.75
C ASN A 21 -7.69 10.66 5.65
N GLY A 22 -7.92 10.13 4.44
CA GLY A 22 -6.99 10.30 3.31
C GLY A 22 -5.63 9.59 3.49
N LYS A 23 -5.52 8.69 4.47
CA LYS A 23 -4.35 7.85 4.68
C LYS A 23 -4.55 6.47 4.07
N TYR A 24 -3.44 5.92 3.60
CA TYR A 24 -3.36 4.63 2.93
C TYR A 24 -2.18 3.86 3.49
N ARG A 25 -2.36 2.56 3.64
CA ARG A 25 -1.34 1.61 4.05
C ARG A 25 -0.88 0.83 2.83
N VAL A 26 0.41 0.86 2.55
CA VAL A 26 1.04 0.13 1.45
C VAL A 26 1.92 -0.96 2.04
N CYS A 27 1.57 -2.23 1.79
CA CYS A 27 2.37 -3.38 2.22
C CYS A 27 3.02 -4.03 1.01
N ASP A 28 4.20 -4.63 1.21
CA ASP A 28 4.85 -5.49 0.21
C ASP A 28 4.69 -6.98 0.57
N LYS A 29 5.28 -7.85 -0.25
CA LYS A 29 5.25 -9.31 -0.09
C LYS A 29 5.83 -9.82 1.23
N GLU A 30 6.71 -9.04 1.85
CA GLU A 30 7.34 -9.38 3.14
C GLU A 30 6.53 -8.84 4.32
N PHE A 31 5.30 -8.37 4.07
CA PHE A 31 4.43 -7.73 5.02
C PHE A 31 5.02 -6.44 5.63
N THR A 32 6.01 -5.82 4.97
CA THR A 32 6.54 -4.52 5.40
C THR A 32 5.58 -3.42 4.95
N CYS A 33 4.79 -2.93 5.90
CA CYS A 33 3.78 -1.92 5.66
C CYS A 33 4.28 -0.50 5.95
N SER A 34 3.86 0.45 5.12
CA SER A 34 4.14 1.87 5.29
C SER A 34 2.85 2.66 5.12
N GLU A 35 2.62 3.65 5.99
CA GLU A 35 1.44 4.52 5.89
C GLU A 35 1.81 5.84 5.23
N VAL A 36 0.97 6.27 4.28
CA VAL A 36 1.15 7.51 3.52
C VAL A 36 -0.15 8.27 3.37
N VAL A 37 -0.04 9.59 3.32
CA VAL A 37 -1.17 10.47 3.02
C VAL A 37 -1.28 10.65 1.51
N GLY A 38 -2.49 10.47 0.98
CA GLY A 38 -2.82 10.64 -0.42
C GLY A 38 -2.67 9.36 -1.25
N LEU A 39 -3.67 9.09 -2.08
CA LEU A 39 -3.74 7.86 -2.88
C LEU A 39 -2.64 7.80 -3.94
N TRP A 40 -2.32 8.94 -4.55
CA TRP A 40 -1.23 9.06 -5.53
C TRP A 40 0.10 8.57 -4.94
N LYS A 41 0.44 9.08 -3.75
CA LYS A 41 1.68 8.75 -3.04
C LYS A 41 1.73 7.28 -2.64
N ALA A 42 0.57 6.69 -2.34
CA ALA A 42 0.44 5.25 -2.09
C ALA A 42 0.80 4.42 -3.33
N TYR A 43 0.33 4.82 -4.51
CA TYR A 43 0.71 4.17 -5.78
C TYR A 43 2.19 4.35 -6.13
N GLU A 44 2.77 5.53 -5.91
CA GLU A 44 4.21 5.75 -6.11
C GLU A 44 5.04 4.84 -5.21
N MET A 45 4.66 4.73 -3.93
CA MET A 45 5.33 3.85 -2.98
C MET A 45 5.18 2.38 -3.35
N LEU A 46 3.99 1.96 -3.80
CA LEU A 46 3.75 0.61 -4.30
C LEU A 46 4.69 0.28 -5.46
N LYS A 47 4.76 1.14 -6.48
CA LYS A 47 5.68 0.98 -7.61
C LYS A 47 7.14 0.92 -7.19
N ALA A 48 7.54 1.74 -6.21
CA ALA A 48 8.92 1.73 -5.70
C ALA A 48 9.24 0.42 -4.97
N LYS A 49 8.31 -0.10 -4.16
CA LYS A 49 8.43 -1.40 -3.47
C LYS A 49 8.50 -2.56 -4.48
N GLU A 50 7.69 -2.54 -5.53
CA GLU A 50 7.69 -3.59 -6.55
C GLU A 50 8.92 -3.61 -7.47
N GLN A 51 9.61 -2.48 -7.60
CA GLN A 51 10.85 -2.37 -8.38
C GLN A 51 12.09 -2.84 -7.61
N ARG A 52 12.09 -2.75 -6.27
CA ARG A 52 13.21 -3.22 -5.43
C ARG A 52 13.32 -4.75 -5.34
N VAL A 53 12.31 -5.47 -5.80
CA VAL A 53 12.24 -6.94 -5.73
C VAL A 53 12.67 -7.58 -7.08
N SER A 54 13.60 -6.95 -7.82
CA SER A 54 14.19 -7.55 -9.04
C SER A 54 15.40 -8.40 -8.72
#